data_AF-A0AAV3A2Q8-F1
#
_entry.id   AF-A0AAV3A2Q8-F1
#
_cell.length_a   1.000
_cell.length_b   1.000
_cell.length_c   1.000
_cell.angle_alpha   90.00
_cell.angle_beta   90.00
_cell.angle_gamma   90.00
#
_symmetry.space_group_name_H-M   'P 1'
#
loop_
_entity.id
_entity.type
_entity.pdbx_description
1 polymer ?
#
loop_
_entity_poly.entity_id
_entity_poly.type
_entity_poly.pdbx_seq_one_letter_code
_entity_poly.pdbx_strand_id
1 'polypeptide(L)'
;MLVCQKLILLGLWFLTATYGDCPVKCKCSNLDKGALKVDCSSGNLDSLPFFPDETEELLLQENKLSTIPAGAFDNLVNLKKLNLTSNPLHCDCNIKYLIMWISDEDMEVDSGTICSSPSSLYRTPLSKLAGNQIPSCLRHTSSCSDFLFNDIFIYILILILLFLVILCLKTFKKIKFKIKVNENDTEFSWHEYSRGSFLKRRSYSYWKSD
;
A
#
# COMPACT_ATOMS: atom_id res chain seq x y z
N MET A 1 -4.42 -2.28 -10.97
CA MET A 1 -4.40 -2.35 -9.49
C MET A 1 -3.70 -3.65 -9.13
N LEU A 2 -2.60 -3.76 -8.39
CA LEU A 2 -2.22 -3.05 -7.17
C LEU A 2 -0.73 -3.25 -6.79
N VAL A 3 0.16 -3.58 -7.73
CA VAL A 3 1.57 -3.93 -7.39
C VAL A 3 2.54 -3.16 -8.25
N CYS A 4 2.81 -1.88 -7.92
CA CYS A 4 4.06 -1.22 -8.36
C CYS A 4 4.44 0.05 -7.56
N GLN A 5 3.78 0.42 -6.45
CA GLN A 5 4.19 1.66 -5.77
C GLN A 5 4.05 1.71 -4.24
N LYS A 6 4.00 0.58 -3.53
CA LYS A 6 3.93 0.60 -2.05
C LYS A 6 4.82 -0.38 -1.30
N LEU A 7 5.94 -0.84 -1.86
CA LEU A 7 6.86 -1.71 -1.11
C LEU A 7 7.96 -0.96 -0.34
N ILE A 8 8.07 0.37 -0.45
CA ILE A 8 9.14 1.15 0.21
C ILE A 8 8.65 1.92 1.46
N LEU A 9 7.33 1.95 1.74
CA LEU A 9 6.76 2.68 2.89
C LEU A 9 6.06 1.78 3.94
N LEU A 10 6.29 0.47 3.92
CA LEU A 10 5.61 -0.49 4.81
C LEU A 10 6.12 -0.51 6.26
N GLY A 11 7.09 0.34 6.63
CA GLY A 11 7.65 0.36 8.00
C GLY A 11 7.08 1.45 8.92
N LEU A 12 6.58 2.55 8.37
CA LEU A 12 6.28 3.77 9.16
C LEU A 12 4.91 4.40 8.86
N TRP A 13 4.10 3.78 8.01
CA TRP A 13 2.71 4.20 7.73
C TRP A 13 1.65 3.26 8.33
N PHE A 14 2.07 2.20 9.05
CA PHE A 14 1.14 1.26 9.69
C PHE A 14 0.66 1.69 11.09
N LEU A 15 1.15 2.80 11.65
CA LEU A 15 0.80 3.21 13.01
C LEU A 15 -0.22 4.36 13.12
N THR A 16 -0.72 4.91 12.00
CA THR A 16 -1.75 5.96 12.05
C THR A 16 -2.88 5.80 11.04
N ALA A 17 -3.06 4.62 10.45
CA ALA A 17 -4.31 4.33 9.76
C ALA A 17 -5.35 3.94 10.82
N THR A 18 -6.07 4.91 11.37
CA THR A 18 -7.29 4.58 12.11
C THR A 18 -8.32 4.11 11.09
N TYR A 19 -8.45 2.79 11.04
CA TYR A 19 -9.39 2.08 10.19
C TYR A 19 -10.81 2.29 10.78
N GLY A 20 -11.67 3.04 10.08
CA GLY A 20 -13.08 3.20 10.46
C GLY A 20 -13.50 4.52 11.13
N ASP A 21 -12.64 5.56 11.20
CA ASP A 21 -13.04 6.85 11.76
C ASP A 21 -13.81 7.73 10.76
N CYS A 22 -14.74 8.54 11.28
CA CYS A 22 -15.48 9.51 10.48
C CYS A 22 -14.54 10.59 9.91
N PRO A 23 -14.59 10.90 8.59
CA PRO A 23 -13.74 11.91 8.01
C PRO A 23 -13.98 13.30 8.62
N VAL A 24 -12.91 14.08 8.82
CA VAL A 24 -12.96 15.39 9.50
C VAL A 24 -13.94 16.39 8.85
N LYS A 25 -14.09 16.33 7.52
CA LYS A 25 -15.00 17.19 6.76
C LYS A 25 -16.43 16.65 6.66
N CYS A 26 -16.71 15.52 7.31
CA CYS A 26 -17.97 14.81 7.19
C CYS A 26 -18.62 14.66 8.57
N LYS A 27 -19.93 14.39 8.54
CA LYS A 27 -20.73 14.08 9.71
C LYS A 27 -21.25 12.66 9.56
N CYS A 28 -20.90 11.80 10.51
CA CYS A 28 -21.34 10.43 10.50
C CYS A 28 -22.46 10.25 11.53
N SER A 29 -23.53 9.56 11.14
CA SER A 29 -24.67 9.26 11.99
C SER A 29 -25.07 7.81 11.82
N ASN A 30 -25.31 7.12 12.93
CA ASN A 30 -25.83 5.75 12.90
C ASN A 30 -27.26 5.75 12.36
N LEU A 31 -27.55 4.77 11.52
CA LEU A 31 -28.86 4.41 11.03
C LEU A 31 -29.35 3.16 11.78
N ASP A 32 -30.56 2.72 11.44
CA ASP A 32 -31.12 1.48 11.98
C ASP A 32 -30.27 0.27 11.60
N LYS A 33 -30.22 -0.74 12.48
CA LYS A 33 -29.51 -2.02 12.27
C LYS A 33 -27.98 -1.91 12.10
N GLY A 34 -27.37 -0.84 12.60
CA GLY A 34 -25.91 -0.68 12.58
C GLY A 34 -25.35 -0.17 11.25
N ALA A 35 -26.21 0.31 10.36
CA ALA A 35 -25.80 1.01 9.15
C ALA A 35 -25.24 2.39 9.48
N LEU A 36 -24.30 2.89 8.68
CA LEU A 36 -23.70 4.22 8.87
C LEU A 36 -24.06 5.15 7.72
N LYS A 37 -24.57 6.34 8.05
CA LYS A 37 -24.72 7.45 7.11
C LYS A 37 -23.54 8.40 7.26
N VAL A 38 -22.87 8.69 6.15
CA VAL A 38 -21.74 9.63 6.07
C VAL A 38 -22.14 10.82 5.21
N ASP A 39 -22.30 11.98 5.84
CA ASP A 39 -22.65 13.23 5.19
C ASP A 39 -21.44 14.15 5.04
N CYS A 40 -20.94 14.27 3.82
CA CYS A 40 -19.82 15.11 3.43
C CYS A 40 -20.26 16.28 2.52
N SER A 41 -21.56 16.60 2.51
CA SER A 41 -22.12 17.61 1.63
C SER A 41 -21.62 19.02 1.96
N SER A 42 -21.51 19.87 0.92
CA SER A 42 -21.06 21.27 1.08
C SER A 42 -19.69 21.44 1.78
N GLY A 43 -18.85 20.39 1.77
CA GLY A 43 -17.55 20.33 2.43
C GLY A 43 -16.38 20.96 1.66
N ASN A 44 -16.66 21.55 0.48
CA ASN A 44 -15.64 22.02 -0.48
C ASN A 44 -14.58 20.94 -0.79
N LEU A 45 -15.02 19.69 -0.94
CA LEU A 45 -14.16 18.57 -1.30
C LEU A 45 -13.75 18.66 -2.77
N ASP A 46 -12.45 18.64 -3.02
CA ASP A 46 -11.83 18.47 -4.34
C ASP A 46 -11.34 17.03 -4.56
N SER A 47 -11.25 16.26 -3.47
CA SER A 47 -10.80 14.88 -3.40
C SER A 47 -11.57 14.13 -2.31
N LEU A 48 -11.70 12.81 -2.47
CA LEU A 48 -12.42 11.96 -1.52
C LEU A 48 -11.54 11.60 -0.31
N PRO A 49 -12.06 11.69 0.93
CA PRO A 49 -11.43 11.08 2.09
C PRO A 49 -11.63 9.54 2.09
N PHE A 50 -10.98 8.84 3.02
CA PHE A 50 -11.28 7.44 3.29
C PHE A 50 -12.61 7.33 4.05
N PHE A 51 -13.48 6.39 3.67
CA PHE A 51 -14.78 6.20 4.30
C PHE A 51 -14.80 4.89 5.12
N PRO A 52 -15.56 4.82 6.23
CA PRO A 52 -15.74 3.57 6.98
C PRO A 52 -16.46 2.49 6.15
N ASP A 53 -16.09 1.22 6.34
CA ASP A 53 -16.62 0.08 5.55
C ASP A 53 -18.12 -0.21 5.81
N GLU A 54 -18.63 0.22 6.97
CA GLU A 54 -20.04 0.10 7.36
C GLU A 54 -20.95 1.18 6.74
N THR A 55 -20.40 2.04 5.87
CA THR A 55 -21.15 3.11 5.21
C THR A 55 -22.23 2.53 4.28
N GLU A 56 -23.48 2.87 4.57
CA GLU A 56 -24.66 2.48 3.78
C GLU A 56 -25.25 3.66 2.99
N GLU A 57 -25.12 4.88 3.51
CA GLU A 57 -25.51 6.11 2.81
C GLU A 57 -24.33 7.08 2.76
N LEU A 58 -23.93 7.49 1.54
CA LEU A 58 -22.85 8.44 1.31
C LEU A 58 -23.37 9.68 0.58
N LEU A 59 -23.32 10.83 1.25
CA LEU A 59 -23.75 12.12 0.71
C LEU A 59 -22.55 13.00 0.39
N LEU A 60 -22.32 13.25 -0.90
CA LEU A 60 -21.18 14.01 -1.43
C LEU A 60 -21.62 15.22 -2.27
N GLN A 61 -22.90 15.61 -2.21
CA GLN A 61 -23.42 16.71 -3.01
C GLN A 61 -22.80 18.07 -2.65
N GLU A 62 -22.85 19.00 -3.60
CA GLU A 62 -22.38 20.39 -3.43
C GLU A 62 -20.88 20.48 -3.09
N ASN A 63 -20.07 19.63 -3.73
CA ASN A 63 -18.62 19.65 -3.63
C ASN A 63 -17.99 20.07 -4.98
N LYS A 64 -16.66 19.98 -5.07
CA LYS A 64 -15.87 20.37 -6.25
C LYS A 64 -15.25 19.15 -6.93
N LEU A 65 -15.88 17.99 -6.78
CA LEU A 65 -15.38 16.74 -7.35
C LEU A 65 -15.55 16.79 -8.87
N SER A 66 -14.43 16.73 -9.59
CA SER A 66 -14.44 16.62 -11.05
C SER A 66 -14.44 15.16 -11.52
N THR A 67 -13.96 14.24 -10.69
CA THR A 67 -13.94 12.80 -10.99
C THR A 67 -13.90 12.00 -9.69
N ILE A 68 -14.08 10.68 -9.79
CA ILE A 68 -13.95 9.74 -8.69
C ILE A 68 -12.79 8.79 -9.01
N PRO A 69 -11.76 8.71 -8.15
CA PRO A 69 -10.64 7.80 -8.35
C PRO A 69 -11.09 6.34 -8.47
N ALA A 70 -10.39 5.57 -9.31
CA ALA A 70 -10.63 4.14 -9.42
C ALA A 70 -10.42 3.44 -8.08
N GLY A 71 -11.39 2.62 -7.70
CA GLY A 71 -11.41 1.87 -6.45
C GLY A 71 -11.86 2.64 -5.22
N ALA A 72 -12.32 3.89 -5.36
CA ALA A 72 -12.72 4.71 -4.22
C ALA A 72 -13.90 4.14 -3.41
N PHE A 73 -14.78 3.36 -4.05
CA PHE A 73 -15.97 2.78 -3.43
C PHE A 73 -15.93 1.25 -3.32
N ASP A 74 -14.85 0.60 -3.78
CA ASP A 74 -14.77 -0.87 -3.86
C ASP A 74 -14.85 -1.54 -2.47
N ASN A 75 -14.43 -0.86 -1.41
CA ASN A 75 -14.49 -1.40 -0.04
C ASN A 75 -15.84 -1.15 0.64
N LEU A 76 -16.70 -0.31 0.07
CA LEU A 76 -17.99 0.07 0.66
C LEU A 76 -19.09 -0.91 0.26
N VAL A 77 -18.90 -2.17 0.64
CA VAL A 77 -19.77 -3.30 0.23
C VAL A 77 -21.22 -3.19 0.71
N ASN A 78 -21.48 -2.35 1.70
CA ASN A 78 -22.82 -2.11 2.25
C ASN A 78 -23.47 -0.84 1.69
N LEU A 79 -22.80 -0.12 0.79
CA LEU A 79 -23.28 1.16 0.27
C LEU A 79 -24.53 0.92 -0.58
N LYS A 80 -25.62 1.62 -0.25
CA LYS A 80 -26.91 1.52 -0.96
C LYS A 80 -27.33 2.84 -1.58
N LYS A 81 -26.89 3.96 -1.00
CA LYS A 81 -27.28 5.29 -1.46
C LYS A 81 -26.05 6.17 -1.66
N LEU A 82 -25.92 6.71 -2.86
CA LEU A 82 -24.85 7.62 -3.23
C LEU A 82 -25.43 8.90 -3.83
N ASN A 83 -25.13 10.06 -3.24
CA ASN A 83 -25.51 11.35 -3.78
C ASN A 83 -24.28 12.15 -4.22
N LEU A 84 -24.16 12.38 -5.53
CA LEU A 84 -23.07 13.16 -6.16
C LEU A 84 -23.58 14.43 -6.85
N THR A 85 -24.82 14.83 -6.62
CA THR A 85 -25.44 16.00 -7.26
C THR A 85 -24.65 17.28 -7.00
N SER A 86 -24.76 18.25 -7.90
CA SER A 86 -24.07 19.55 -7.76
C SER A 86 -22.54 19.45 -7.65
N ASN A 87 -21.93 18.42 -8.24
CA ASN A 87 -20.48 18.34 -8.45
C ASN A 87 -20.11 18.64 -9.92
N PRO A 88 -18.99 19.31 -10.20
CA PRO A 88 -18.56 19.66 -11.56
C PRO A 88 -17.92 18.45 -12.28
N LEU A 89 -18.64 17.34 -12.40
CA LEU A 89 -18.13 16.09 -12.98
C LEU A 89 -17.66 16.27 -14.42
N HIS A 90 -16.41 15.91 -14.68
CA HIS A 90 -15.78 15.89 -15.99
C HIS A 90 -15.86 14.47 -16.54
N CYS A 91 -16.80 14.26 -17.46
CA CYS A 91 -17.12 12.95 -18.02
C CYS A 91 -16.19 12.57 -19.18
N ASP A 92 -14.92 12.33 -18.85
CA ASP A 92 -13.89 11.84 -19.76
C ASP A 92 -13.50 10.39 -19.43
N CYS A 93 -12.28 9.99 -19.77
CA CYS A 93 -11.80 8.66 -19.42
C CYS A 93 -11.73 8.39 -17.92
N ASN A 94 -11.49 9.42 -17.10
CA ASN A 94 -11.28 9.27 -15.67
C ASN A 94 -12.59 8.96 -14.93
N ILE A 95 -13.74 9.39 -15.45
CA ILE A 95 -15.04 9.09 -14.85
C ILE A 95 -15.49 7.63 -15.09
N LYS A 96 -14.81 6.91 -15.99
CA LYS A 96 -15.24 5.58 -16.44
C LYS A 96 -15.41 4.60 -15.29
N TYR A 97 -14.52 4.64 -14.28
CA TYR A 97 -14.65 3.81 -13.09
C TYR A 97 -16.01 3.99 -12.43
N LEU A 98 -16.40 5.24 -12.16
CA LEU A 98 -17.66 5.56 -11.49
C LEU A 98 -18.86 5.02 -12.26
N ILE A 99 -18.88 5.22 -13.58
CA ILE A 99 -19.99 4.77 -14.43
C ILE A 99 -20.09 3.24 -14.42
N MET A 100 -18.96 2.54 -14.53
CA MET A 100 -18.95 1.07 -14.46
C MET A 100 -19.37 0.58 -13.08
N TRP A 101 -18.82 1.15 -12.01
CA TRP A 101 -19.16 0.78 -10.64
C TRP A 101 -20.65 0.98 -10.33
N ILE A 102 -21.24 2.11 -10.73
CA ILE A 102 -22.69 2.35 -10.59
C ILE A 102 -23.50 1.29 -11.32
N SER A 103 -23.08 0.90 -12.53
CA SER A 103 -23.79 -0.08 -13.34
C SER A 103 -23.63 -1.51 -12.82
N ASP A 104 -22.45 -1.88 -12.34
CA ASP A 104 -22.14 -3.24 -11.88
C ASP A 104 -22.81 -3.52 -10.52
N GLU A 105 -22.86 -2.52 -9.64
CA GLU A 105 -23.45 -2.60 -8.30
C GLU A 105 -24.96 -2.23 -8.28
N ASP A 106 -25.58 -1.98 -9.44
CA ASP A 106 -26.98 -1.52 -9.58
C ASP A 106 -27.35 -0.34 -8.65
N MET A 107 -26.42 0.60 -8.52
CA MET A 107 -26.49 1.66 -7.50
C MET A 107 -27.54 2.70 -7.83
N GLU A 108 -28.40 3.00 -6.86
CA GLU A 108 -29.34 4.11 -6.95
C GLU A 108 -28.60 5.44 -6.79
N VAL A 109 -28.38 6.12 -7.92
CA VAL A 109 -27.80 7.47 -7.98
C VAL A 109 -28.87 8.47 -8.36
N ASP A 110 -28.90 9.61 -7.66
CA ASP A 110 -29.85 10.69 -7.91
C ASP A 110 -29.77 11.19 -9.37
N SER A 111 -30.92 11.35 -10.00
CA SER A 111 -31.07 11.80 -11.39
C SER A 111 -30.43 13.16 -11.71
N GLY A 112 -30.21 14.00 -10.70
CA GLY A 112 -29.48 15.26 -10.78
C GLY A 112 -27.96 15.10 -10.91
N THR A 113 -27.44 13.87 -10.86
CA THR A 113 -26.01 13.58 -11.06
C THR A 113 -25.72 13.58 -12.57
N ILE A 114 -25.22 14.72 -13.04
CA ILE A 114 -25.00 15.02 -14.46
C ILE A 114 -23.55 15.40 -14.74
N CYS A 115 -23.13 15.24 -15.98
CA CYS A 115 -21.86 15.74 -16.47
C CYS A 115 -21.85 17.27 -16.59
N SER A 116 -20.83 17.91 -16.04
CA SER A 116 -20.57 19.35 -16.19
C SER A 116 -19.65 19.66 -17.38
N SER A 117 -18.88 18.67 -17.81
CA SER A 117 -17.98 18.75 -18.97
C SER A 117 -17.63 17.34 -19.45
N PRO A 118 -17.00 17.15 -20.63
CA PRO A 118 -16.78 18.14 -21.70
C PRO A 118 -18.09 18.62 -22.33
N SER A 119 -18.04 19.65 -23.17
CA SER A 119 -19.23 20.27 -23.79
C SER A 119 -20.12 19.28 -24.56
N SER A 120 -19.55 18.22 -25.12
CA SER A 120 -20.28 17.15 -25.82
C SER A 120 -21.19 16.31 -24.93
N LEU A 121 -20.89 16.26 -23.63
CA LEU A 121 -21.64 15.48 -22.63
C LEU A 121 -22.30 16.37 -21.57
N TYR A 122 -22.27 17.69 -21.74
CA TYR A 122 -22.82 18.63 -20.77
C TYR A 122 -24.31 18.36 -20.49
N ARG A 123 -24.67 18.32 -19.21
CA ARG A 123 -26.01 17.99 -18.67
C ARG A 123 -26.51 16.58 -18.97
N THR A 124 -25.66 15.68 -19.44
CA THR A 124 -26.02 14.27 -19.59
C THR A 124 -26.04 13.58 -18.23
N PRO A 125 -27.14 12.90 -17.84
CA PRO A 125 -27.18 12.09 -16.62
C PRO A 125 -26.17 10.95 -16.68
N LEU A 126 -25.47 10.70 -15.56
CA LEU A 126 -24.47 9.62 -15.49
C LEU A 126 -25.09 8.25 -15.76
N SER A 127 -26.32 8.00 -15.29
CA SER A 127 -27.05 6.75 -15.51
C SER A 127 -27.35 6.42 -16.99
N LYS A 128 -27.25 7.40 -17.89
CA LYS A 128 -27.47 7.22 -19.32
C LYS A 128 -26.18 6.94 -20.10
N LEU A 129 -25.02 7.12 -19.47
CA LEU A 129 -23.75 6.94 -20.14
C LEU A 129 -23.37 5.46 -20.14
N ALA A 130 -23.26 4.88 -21.34
CA ALA A 130 -22.58 3.62 -21.54
C ALA A 130 -21.09 3.87 -21.85
N GLY A 131 -20.22 2.92 -21.49
CA GLY A 131 -18.76 3.07 -21.65
C GLY A 131 -18.26 3.31 -23.09
N ASN A 132 -19.13 3.15 -24.11
CA ASN A 132 -18.86 3.45 -25.52
C ASN A 132 -19.16 4.92 -25.93
N GLN A 133 -19.92 5.67 -25.11
CA GLN A 133 -20.25 7.08 -25.36
C GLN A 133 -19.21 8.05 -24.79
N ILE A 134 -18.31 7.55 -23.95
CA ILE A 134 -17.20 8.30 -23.41
C ILE A 134 -16.13 8.42 -24.51
N PRO A 135 -15.56 9.60 -24.78
CA PRO A 135 -14.48 9.77 -25.74
C PRO A 135 -13.41 8.69 -25.55
N SER A 136 -12.91 8.12 -26.64
CA SER A 136 -11.98 6.99 -26.58
C SER A 136 -10.86 7.27 -25.59
N CYS A 137 -10.87 6.52 -24.49
CA CYS A 137 -9.75 6.40 -23.58
C CYS A 137 -8.56 5.90 -24.38
N LEU A 138 -7.70 6.79 -24.87
CA LEU A 138 -6.34 6.40 -25.18
C LEU A 138 -5.80 5.82 -23.88
N ARG A 139 -5.54 4.51 -23.88
CA ARG A 139 -4.76 3.91 -22.82
C ARG A 139 -3.45 4.69 -22.82
N HIS A 140 -3.28 5.58 -21.84
CA HIS A 140 -1.96 5.79 -21.30
C HIS A 140 -1.56 4.43 -20.73
N THR A 141 -0.96 3.59 -21.58
CA THR A 141 0.02 2.64 -21.10
C THR A 141 1.06 3.53 -20.43
N SER A 142 0.90 3.78 -19.12
CA SER A 142 2.06 4.04 -18.28
C SER A 142 2.98 2.88 -18.58
N SER A 143 3.92 3.12 -19.49
CA SER A 143 4.69 2.07 -20.10
C SER A 143 5.40 1.38 -18.95
N CYS A 144 5.08 0.11 -18.73
CA CYS A 144 5.81 -0.71 -17.77
C CYS A 144 7.32 -0.74 -18.13
N SER A 145 7.71 -0.26 -19.32
CA SER A 145 9.10 -0.08 -19.74
C SER A 145 9.90 0.83 -18.80
N ASP A 146 9.34 1.93 -18.30
CA ASP A 146 10.12 2.87 -17.48
C ASP A 146 10.44 2.29 -16.09
N PHE A 147 9.60 1.37 -15.60
CA PHE A 147 9.83 0.63 -14.36
C PHE A 147 10.76 -0.58 -14.54
N LEU A 148 10.69 -1.31 -15.66
CA LEU A 148 11.60 -2.43 -15.94
C LEU A 148 13.07 -1.99 -15.88
N PHE A 149 13.42 -0.82 -16.40
CA PHE A 149 14.81 -0.34 -16.32
C PHE A 149 15.26 -0.03 -14.89
N ASN A 150 14.37 0.54 -14.05
CA ASN A 150 14.69 0.86 -12.66
C ASN A 150 14.82 -0.39 -11.79
N ASP A 151 13.93 -1.37 -11.95
CA ASP A 151 13.99 -2.62 -11.19
C ASP A 151 15.17 -3.49 -11.63
N ILE A 152 15.46 -3.55 -12.94
CA ILE A 152 16.66 -4.22 -13.48
C ILE A 152 17.93 -3.54 -12.97
N PHE A 153 17.98 -2.21 -12.94
CA PHE A 153 19.14 -1.46 -12.44
C PHE A 153 19.38 -1.72 -10.95
N ILE A 154 18.33 -1.73 -10.12
CA ILE A 154 18.41 -2.05 -8.69
C ILE A 154 18.88 -3.49 -8.49
N TYR A 155 18.34 -4.45 -9.25
CA TYR A 155 18.77 -5.84 -9.19
C TYR A 155 20.25 -6.01 -9.56
N ILE A 156 20.70 -5.35 -10.63
CA ILE A 156 22.11 -5.34 -11.05
C ILE A 156 22.99 -4.73 -9.94
N LEU A 157 22.57 -3.62 -9.32
CA LEU A 157 23.31 -2.98 -8.23
C LEU A 157 23.45 -3.91 -7.02
N ILE A 158 22.39 -4.64 -6.65
CA ILE A 158 22.41 -5.64 -5.57
C ILE A 158 23.38 -6.78 -5.90
N LEU A 159 23.35 -7.31 -7.13
CA LEU A 159 24.28 -8.36 -7.57
C LEU A 159 25.74 -7.91 -7.50
N ILE A 160 26.03 -6.66 -7.91
CA ILE A 160 27.37 -6.08 -7.82
C ILE A 160 27.81 -5.96 -6.35
N LEU A 161 26.95 -5.46 -5.46
CA LEU A 161 27.26 -5.34 -4.03
C LEU A 161 27.55 -6.72 -3.40
N LEU A 162 26.74 -7.73 -3.69
CA LEU A 162 26.97 -9.10 -3.21
C LEU A 162 28.29 -9.66 -3.71
N PHE A 163 28.62 -9.43 -4.98
CA PHE A 163 29.90 -9.85 -5.55
C PHE A 163 31.08 -9.18 -4.85
N LEU A 164 31.02 -7.86 -4.60
CA LEU A 164 32.04 -7.12 -3.85
C LEU A 164 32.19 -7.66 -2.42
N VAL A 165 31.09 -7.95 -1.73
CA VAL A 165 31.12 -8.58 -0.39
C VAL A 165 31.78 -9.95 -0.46
N ILE A 166 31.49 -10.79 -1.46
CA ILE A 166 32.12 -12.10 -1.63
C ILE A 166 33.62 -11.95 -1.90
N LEU A 167 34.03 -10.97 -2.72
CA LEU A 167 35.44 -10.67 -2.94
C LEU A 167 36.13 -10.24 -1.64
N CYS A 168 35.51 -9.34 -0.87
CA CYS A 168 36.00 -8.95 0.45
C CYS A 168 36.10 -10.16 1.38
N LEU A 169 35.10 -11.03 1.45
CA LEU A 169 35.14 -12.24 2.29
C LEU A 169 36.24 -13.21 1.82
N LYS A 170 36.47 -13.33 0.51
CA LYS A 170 37.58 -14.13 -0.05
C LYS A 170 38.94 -13.51 0.27
N THR A 171 39.09 -12.19 0.20
CA THR A 171 40.34 -11.50 0.58
C THR A 171 40.57 -11.59 2.09
N PHE A 172 39.54 -11.40 2.92
CA PHE A 172 39.61 -11.60 4.37
C PHE A 172 39.95 -13.05 4.75
N LYS A 173 39.41 -14.06 4.04
CA LYS A 173 39.83 -15.46 4.22
C LYS A 173 41.30 -15.66 3.84
N LYS A 174 41.78 -15.04 2.76
CA LYS A 174 43.21 -15.07 2.38
C LYS A 174 44.10 -14.37 3.41
N ILE A 175 43.64 -13.28 4.02
CA ILE A 175 44.38 -12.54 5.06
C ILE A 175 44.42 -13.34 6.37
N LYS A 176 43.30 -13.95 6.81
CA LYS A 176 43.27 -14.85 7.98
C LYS A 176 44.20 -16.05 7.82
N PHE A 177 44.39 -16.54 6.61
CA PHE A 177 45.32 -17.63 6.31
C PHE A 177 46.79 -17.19 6.24
N LYS A 178 47.07 -15.88 6.29
CA LYS A 178 48.43 -15.31 6.22
C LYS A 178 48.93 -14.76 7.56
N ILE A 179 48.14 -14.80 8.63
CA ILE A 179 48.66 -14.63 9.98
C ILE A 179 49.34 -15.95 10.39
N LYS A 180 50.57 -16.15 9.89
CA LYS A 180 51.56 -17.00 10.56
C LYS A 180 51.94 -16.26 11.84
N VAL A 181 51.58 -16.81 13.00
CA VAL A 181 52.21 -16.41 14.27
C VAL A 181 53.71 -16.68 14.08
N ASN A 182 54.52 -15.62 14.12
CA ASN A 182 55.96 -15.73 14.00
C ASN A 182 56.51 -16.22 15.34
N GLU A 183 56.97 -17.46 15.38
CA GLU A 183 57.43 -18.19 16.57
C GLU A 183 58.86 -17.76 16.97
N ASN A 184 59.12 -16.45 17.10
CA ASN A 184 60.44 -15.93 17.49
C ASN A 184 60.43 -14.78 18.51
N ASP A 185 59.26 -14.32 18.98
CA ASP A 185 59.19 -13.27 20.01
C ASP A 185 58.32 -13.71 21.20
N THR A 186 58.78 -14.71 21.96
CA THR A 186 58.52 -14.82 23.41
C THR A 186 59.56 -15.74 24.05
N GLU A 187 60.79 -15.26 24.15
CA GLU A 187 61.66 -15.66 25.25
C GLU A 187 61.21 -14.87 26.49
N PHE A 188 60.35 -15.45 27.35
CA PHE A 188 60.29 -15.05 28.76
C PHE A 188 59.60 -16.09 29.68
N SER A 189 60.45 -16.81 30.43
CA SER A 189 60.27 -17.36 31.79
C SER A 189 59.00 -18.16 32.14
N TRP A 190 59.13 -19.50 32.16
CA TRP A 190 58.26 -20.39 32.95
C TRP A 190 58.82 -20.60 34.37
N HIS A 191 58.17 -20.03 35.38
CA HIS A 191 58.27 -20.53 36.75
C HIS A 191 57.13 -21.54 37.02
N GLU A 192 57.51 -22.80 36.84
CA GLU A 192 57.16 -23.98 37.63
C GLU A 192 56.16 -23.84 38.79
N TYR A 193 55.00 -24.51 38.71
CA TYR A 193 54.48 -25.31 39.83
C TYR A 193 53.58 -26.45 39.36
N SER A 194 54.08 -27.66 39.54
CA SER A 194 53.38 -28.92 39.33
C SER A 194 52.58 -29.30 40.57
N ARG A 195 51.39 -29.91 40.37
CA ARG A 195 50.85 -31.11 41.08
C ARG A 195 49.33 -31.01 41.29
N GLY A 196 48.63 -32.07 40.93
CA GLY A 196 47.23 -32.25 41.29
C GLY A 196 46.54 -33.39 40.54
N SER A 197 47.07 -34.59 40.70
CA SER A 197 46.56 -35.85 40.19
C SER A 197 45.16 -36.23 40.73
N PHE A 198 44.54 -37.19 40.01
CA PHE A 198 43.71 -38.30 40.53
C PHE A 198 42.17 -38.26 40.31
N LEU A 199 41.76 -39.12 39.37
CA LEU A 199 40.69 -40.14 39.46
C LEU A 199 39.20 -39.84 39.13
N LYS A 200 38.75 -40.55 38.07
CA LYS A 200 37.74 -41.65 38.08
C LYS A 200 36.36 -41.39 37.44
N ARG A 201 36.17 -42.06 36.29
CA ARG A 201 34.93 -42.64 35.70
C ARG A 201 33.69 -42.73 36.63
N ARG A 202 32.53 -42.24 36.17
CA ARG A 202 31.39 -43.07 35.68
C ARG A 202 30.17 -42.23 35.20
N SER A 203 29.58 -42.75 34.12
CA SER A 203 28.19 -42.75 33.60
C SER A 203 27.07 -41.82 34.10
N TYR A 204 26.41 -41.23 33.10
CA TYR A 204 24.97 -41.01 32.85
C TYR A 204 23.95 -41.09 34.01
N SER A 205 23.15 -40.03 34.14
CA SER A 205 21.70 -40.11 34.39
C SER A 205 20.96 -38.87 33.86
N TYR A 206 19.82 -39.16 33.22
CA TYR A 206 18.75 -38.28 32.76
C TYR A 206 18.19 -37.39 33.89
N TRP A 207 17.78 -36.15 33.57
CA TRP A 207 16.57 -35.54 34.15
C TRP A 207 15.86 -34.65 33.11
N LYS A 208 14.56 -34.91 32.96
CA LYS A 208 13.56 -34.13 32.22
C LYS A 208 12.76 -33.35 33.26
N SER A 209 12.38 -32.15 32.87
CA SER A 209 11.74 -31.08 33.62
C SER A 209 10.45 -31.45 34.35
N ASP A 210 10.28 -30.88 35.53
CA ASP A 210 8.98 -30.39 36.02
C ASP A 210 8.70 -29.00 35.39
#